data_AF-A0A8C3QCH6-F1
#
_entry.id   AF-A0A8C3QCH6-F1
#
_cell.length_a   1.000
_cell.length_b   1.000
_cell.length_c   1.000
_cell.angle_alpha   90.00
_cell.angle_beta   90.00
_cell.angle_gamma   90.00
#
_symmetry.space_group_name_H-M   'P 1'
#
loop_
_entity.id
_entity.type
_entity.pdbx_description
1 polymer ?
#
loop_
_entity_poly.entity_id
_entity_poly.type
_entity_poly.pdbx_seq_one_letter_code
_entity_poly.pdbx_strand_id
1 'polypeptide(L)'
;MVAVVRALGWSYVSTLASEGNYGASGVEAFVQSSREAGGLCIAQSIKIPREPKPGEFAKVIGRLMETSTARGVVLFANEDDIRRVLEAATLANLSGHFSWVGSDSWGAKMAPVQGLEDAAHGAITILPKRASVPGFDEYFTSRSLENNRRNLWFHEFWEDDFNCRLPHGSAPHGDPEGAPGTPVRKCTGRERIGRDSPYEQEGKVQFVIDAVLAMAHGLHSMLGEACPGGGLCAHMDPPDGRRLLTHIRRVAFNGSAGTPVSFNENGDAPGRYDIFQFQGGNGTGAYRAVGQWVQGLHLQVGLGPPSPPRAQGRPPGSARGIPVANWGYWVGDVLFPLEGCP
;
A
#
# COMPACT_ATOMS: atom_id res chain seq x y z
N MET A 1 2.62 7.97 -8.71
CA MET A 1 1.32 7.66 -9.34
C MET A 1 1.11 8.42 -10.65
N VAL A 2 0.99 9.76 -10.67
CA VAL A 2 0.77 10.53 -11.92
C VAL A 2 1.79 10.20 -13.02
N ALA A 3 3.08 10.17 -12.69
CA ALA A 3 4.14 9.80 -13.64
C ALA A 3 3.96 8.39 -14.23
N VAL A 4 3.49 7.43 -13.42
CA VAL A 4 3.24 6.04 -13.86
C VAL A 4 2.07 6.00 -14.84
N VAL A 5 0.95 6.66 -14.50
CA VAL A 5 -0.25 6.76 -15.35
C VAL A 5 0.09 7.41 -16.70
N ARG A 6 0.91 8.47 -16.69
CA ARG A 6 1.39 9.11 -17.92
C ARG A 6 2.30 8.20 -18.74
N ALA A 7 3.21 7.46 -18.09
CA ALA A 7 4.09 6.52 -18.77
C ALA A 7 3.34 5.33 -19.39
N LEU A 8 2.18 4.97 -18.85
CA LEU A 8 1.24 4.00 -19.44
C LEU A 8 0.45 4.57 -20.63
N GLY A 9 0.59 5.87 -20.93
CA GLY A 9 -0.15 6.54 -22.01
C GLY A 9 -1.62 6.76 -21.69
N TRP A 10 -2.02 6.69 -20.42
CA TRP A 10 -3.41 6.88 -20.02
C TRP A 10 -3.72 8.37 -19.84
N SER A 11 -4.80 8.84 -20.47
CA SER A 11 -5.31 10.21 -20.35
C SER A 11 -6.69 10.30 -19.68
N TYR A 12 -7.35 9.17 -19.45
CA TYR A 12 -8.68 9.09 -18.84
C TYR A 12 -8.75 7.93 -17.86
N VAL A 13 -8.86 8.23 -16.57
CA VAL A 13 -8.78 7.23 -15.48
C VAL A 13 -9.85 7.46 -14.42
N SER A 14 -10.26 6.39 -13.74
CA SER A 14 -11.06 6.47 -12.51
C SER A 14 -10.16 6.40 -11.27
N THR A 15 -10.59 7.00 -10.17
CA THR A 15 -9.91 6.88 -8.87
C THR A 15 -10.79 6.18 -7.86
N LEU A 16 -10.19 5.34 -7.03
CA LEU A 16 -10.85 4.64 -5.94
C LEU A 16 -10.07 4.84 -4.64
N ALA A 17 -10.76 5.30 -3.59
CA ALA A 17 -10.15 5.60 -2.30
C ALA A 17 -10.88 4.91 -1.15
N SER A 18 -10.15 4.31 -0.22
CA SER A 18 -10.70 3.98 1.10
C SER A 18 -10.96 5.26 1.88
N GLU A 19 -12.10 5.35 2.54
CA GLU A 19 -12.43 6.48 3.40
C GLU A 19 -11.47 6.57 4.59
N GLY A 20 -10.95 7.77 4.82
CA GLY A 20 -9.93 8.05 5.82
C GLY A 20 -8.81 8.90 5.24
N ASN A 21 -7.87 9.30 6.11
CA ASN A 21 -6.82 10.24 5.73
C ASN A 21 -5.90 9.70 4.64
N TYR A 22 -5.60 8.40 4.63
CA TYR A 22 -4.74 7.80 3.61
C TYR A 22 -5.37 7.87 2.21
N GLY A 23 -6.55 7.27 2.03
CA GLY A 23 -7.18 7.17 0.73
C GLY A 23 -7.67 8.52 0.19
N ALA A 24 -8.33 9.32 1.05
CA ALA A 24 -8.89 10.61 0.65
C ALA A 24 -7.80 11.62 0.27
N SER A 25 -6.79 11.81 1.12
CA SER A 25 -5.68 12.74 0.82
C SER A 25 -4.81 12.24 -0.33
N GLY A 26 -4.64 10.92 -0.48
CA GLY A 26 -3.93 10.33 -1.61
C GLY A 26 -4.59 10.64 -2.96
N VAL A 27 -5.91 10.47 -3.06
CA VAL A 27 -6.66 10.83 -4.27
C VAL A 27 -6.70 12.34 -4.48
N GLU A 28 -6.89 13.14 -3.44
CA GLU A 28 -6.88 14.60 -3.56
C GLU A 28 -5.54 15.11 -4.12
N ALA A 29 -4.42 14.64 -3.56
CA ALA A 29 -3.08 14.95 -4.04
C ALA A 29 -2.86 14.44 -5.49
N PHE A 30 -3.38 13.27 -5.84
CA PHE A 30 -3.32 12.74 -7.20
C PHE A 30 -4.10 13.60 -8.18
N VAL A 31 -5.34 13.99 -7.85
CA VAL A 31 -6.19 14.85 -8.68
C VAL A 31 -5.52 16.20 -8.90
N GLN A 32 -5.02 16.82 -7.83
CA GLN A 32 -4.33 18.10 -7.89
C GLN A 32 -3.07 18.02 -8.77
N SER A 33 -2.22 17.02 -8.53
CA SER A 33 -1.01 16.79 -9.32
C SER A 33 -1.32 16.47 -10.79
N SER A 34 -2.46 15.82 -11.07
CA SER A 34 -2.91 15.53 -12.44
C SER A 34 -3.31 16.79 -13.19
N ARG A 35 -3.97 17.73 -12.50
CA ARG A 35 -4.33 19.05 -13.07
C ARG A 35 -3.09 19.89 -13.38
N GLU A 36 -2.15 19.95 -12.45
CA GLU A 36 -0.89 20.69 -12.62
C GLU A 36 -0.04 20.12 -13.76
N ALA A 37 0.00 18.80 -13.88
CA ALA A 37 0.78 18.12 -14.91
C ALA A 37 0.17 18.21 -16.32
N GLY A 38 -1.15 18.41 -16.42
CA GLY A 38 -1.94 18.43 -17.65
C GLY A 38 -2.05 17.07 -18.36
N GLY A 39 -3.10 16.91 -19.17
CA GLY A 39 -3.28 15.73 -20.05
C GLY A 39 -3.81 14.46 -19.38
N LEU A 40 -4.28 14.54 -18.14
CA LEU A 40 -4.92 13.43 -17.42
C LEU A 40 -6.27 13.88 -16.83
N CYS A 41 -7.35 13.28 -17.31
CA CYS A 41 -8.72 13.53 -16.89
C CYS A 41 -9.20 12.43 -15.94
N ILE A 42 -9.93 12.84 -14.91
CA ILE A 42 -10.51 11.92 -13.91
C ILE A 42 -11.96 11.68 -14.28
N ALA A 43 -12.28 10.46 -14.71
CA ALA A 43 -13.62 10.06 -15.13
C ALA A 43 -14.61 10.12 -13.96
N GLN A 44 -14.20 9.56 -12.83
CA GLN A 44 -14.92 9.62 -11.57
C GLN A 44 -13.97 9.32 -10.42
N SER A 45 -14.35 9.82 -9.24
CA SER A 45 -13.69 9.49 -7.98
C SER A 45 -14.68 8.81 -7.06
N ILE A 46 -14.46 7.52 -6.80
CA ILE A 46 -15.30 6.70 -5.93
C ILE A 46 -14.60 6.56 -4.57
N LYS A 47 -15.39 6.67 -3.49
CA LYS A 47 -14.94 6.46 -2.12
C LYS A 47 -15.58 5.18 -1.59
N ILE A 48 -14.78 4.32 -0.96
CA ILE A 48 -15.21 3.12 -0.25
C ILE A 48 -15.42 3.53 1.22
N PRO A 49 -16.63 3.37 1.79
CA PRO A 49 -16.89 3.72 3.18
C PRO A 49 -15.99 2.94 4.14
N ARG A 50 -15.64 3.53 5.29
CA ARG A 50 -14.76 2.88 6.29
C ARG A 50 -15.32 1.54 6.80
N GLU A 51 -16.63 1.45 6.90
CA GLU A 51 -17.37 0.24 7.28
C GLU A 51 -18.33 -0.13 6.13
N PRO A 52 -17.83 -0.82 5.09
CA PRO A 52 -18.63 -1.12 3.92
C PRO A 52 -19.71 -2.17 4.24
N LYS A 53 -20.96 -1.84 3.93
CA LYS A 53 -22.10 -2.77 4.07
C LYS A 53 -22.02 -3.89 3.01
N PRO A 54 -22.70 -5.03 3.24
CA PRO A 54 -22.83 -6.05 2.21
C PRO A 54 -23.35 -5.45 0.89
N GLY A 55 -22.67 -5.76 -0.22
CA GLY A 55 -23.01 -5.25 -1.56
C GLY A 55 -22.41 -3.88 -1.92
N GLU A 56 -21.72 -3.17 -1.02
CA GLU A 56 -21.07 -1.90 -1.37
C GLU A 56 -20.02 -2.06 -2.47
N PHE A 57 -19.20 -3.11 -2.42
CA PHE A 57 -18.20 -3.37 -3.47
C PHE A 57 -18.83 -3.67 -4.84
N ALA A 58 -19.99 -4.33 -4.87
CA ALA A 58 -20.74 -4.53 -6.12
C ALA A 58 -21.23 -3.19 -6.69
N LYS A 59 -21.66 -2.24 -5.85
CA LYS A 59 -22.00 -0.88 -6.28
C LYS A 59 -20.78 -0.12 -6.79
N VAL A 60 -19.62 -0.27 -6.13
CA VAL A 60 -18.34 0.33 -6.59
C VAL A 60 -18.03 -0.13 -8.02
N ILE A 61 -18.11 -1.44 -8.29
CA ILE A 61 -17.90 -1.99 -9.63
C ILE A 61 -18.96 -1.49 -10.62
N GLY A 62 -20.24 -1.44 -10.21
CA GLY A 62 -21.32 -0.87 -11.02
C GLY A 62 -21.05 0.58 -11.43
N ARG A 63 -20.60 1.41 -10.48
CA ARG A 63 -20.20 2.80 -10.75
C ARG A 63 -19.00 2.87 -11.68
N LEU A 64 -17.97 2.04 -11.49
CA LEU A 64 -16.84 1.97 -12.42
C LEU A 64 -17.30 1.69 -13.86
N MET A 65 -18.31 0.85 -14.05
CA MET A 65 -18.88 0.54 -15.35
C MET A 65 -19.70 1.68 -15.98
N GLU A 66 -20.22 2.62 -15.19
CA GLU A 66 -20.89 3.83 -15.72
C GLU A 66 -19.93 4.65 -16.60
N THR A 67 -18.62 4.58 -16.34
CA THR A 67 -17.56 5.15 -17.18
C THR A 67 -16.66 4.05 -17.74
N SER A 68 -17.26 3.02 -18.36
CA SER A 68 -16.55 1.85 -18.92
C SER A 68 -15.41 2.15 -19.93
N THR A 69 -15.36 3.36 -20.49
CA THR A 69 -14.23 3.81 -21.33
C THR A 69 -12.95 4.08 -20.50
N ALA A 70 -13.09 4.44 -19.22
CA ALA A 70 -12.00 4.64 -18.27
C ALA A 70 -11.52 3.29 -17.71
N ARG A 71 -10.77 2.53 -18.53
CA ARG A 71 -10.25 1.21 -18.13
C ARG A 71 -9.18 1.28 -17.03
N GLY A 72 -8.44 2.38 -16.96
CA GLY A 72 -7.42 2.61 -15.93
C GLY A 72 -8.03 3.05 -14.61
N VAL A 73 -7.75 2.33 -13.52
CA VAL A 73 -8.24 2.66 -12.17
C VAL A 73 -7.07 2.82 -11.21
N VAL A 74 -6.99 3.99 -10.57
CA VAL A 74 -5.96 4.34 -9.59
C VAL A 74 -6.50 4.11 -8.17
N LEU A 75 -5.83 3.26 -7.39
CA LEU A 75 -6.30 2.82 -6.06
C LEU A 75 -5.43 3.39 -4.94
N PHE A 76 -6.07 4.20 -4.10
CA PHE A 76 -5.57 4.58 -2.77
C PHE A 76 -6.47 3.94 -1.70
N ALA A 77 -6.36 2.62 -1.59
CA ALA A 77 -7.23 1.82 -0.75
C ALA A 77 -6.43 0.89 0.17
N ASN A 78 -7.02 0.44 1.26
CA ASN A 78 -6.39 -0.46 2.22
C ASN A 78 -6.30 -1.89 1.65
N GLU A 79 -5.47 -2.74 2.25
CA GLU A 79 -5.23 -4.11 1.79
C GLU A 79 -6.54 -4.92 1.61
N ASP A 80 -7.42 -4.88 2.62
CA ASP A 80 -8.71 -5.57 2.61
C ASP A 80 -9.67 -5.02 1.54
N ASP A 81 -9.71 -3.71 1.36
CA ASP A 81 -10.58 -3.07 0.38
C ASP A 81 -10.14 -3.40 -1.04
N ILE A 82 -8.82 -3.43 -1.31
CA ILE A 82 -8.26 -3.85 -2.59
C ILE A 82 -8.72 -5.28 -2.91
N ARG A 83 -8.55 -6.20 -1.96
CA ARG A 83 -8.98 -7.59 -2.12
C ARG A 83 -10.46 -7.68 -2.47
N ARG A 84 -11.32 -7.02 -1.70
CA ARG A 84 -12.78 -7.05 -1.90
C ARG A 84 -13.22 -6.40 -3.23
N VAL A 85 -12.49 -5.39 -3.71
CA VAL A 85 -12.72 -4.81 -5.04
C VAL A 85 -12.37 -5.81 -6.15
N LEU A 86 -11.25 -6.53 -6.02
CA LEU A 86 -10.85 -7.58 -6.98
C LEU A 86 -11.83 -8.76 -6.95
N GLU A 87 -12.33 -9.16 -5.78
CA GLU A 87 -13.38 -10.16 -5.62
C GLU A 87 -14.66 -9.72 -6.33
N ALA A 88 -15.12 -8.49 -6.09
CA ALA A 88 -16.32 -7.95 -6.74
C ALA A 88 -16.17 -7.85 -8.27
N ALA A 89 -14.99 -7.47 -8.78
CA ALA A 89 -14.71 -7.46 -10.21
C ALA A 89 -14.76 -8.86 -10.82
N THR A 90 -14.22 -9.86 -10.11
CA THR A 90 -14.25 -11.27 -10.52
C THR A 90 -15.68 -11.80 -10.55
N LEU A 91 -16.46 -11.55 -9.49
CA LEU A 91 -17.87 -11.95 -9.39
C LEU A 91 -18.74 -11.31 -10.49
N ALA A 92 -18.39 -10.10 -10.93
CA ALA A 92 -19.05 -9.41 -12.04
C ALA A 92 -18.58 -9.89 -13.43
N ASN A 93 -17.68 -10.87 -13.53
CA ASN A 93 -17.04 -11.32 -14.76
C ASN A 93 -16.29 -10.19 -15.51
N LEU A 94 -15.68 -9.26 -14.76
CA LEU A 94 -14.92 -8.13 -15.29
C LEU A 94 -13.41 -8.30 -15.13
N SER A 95 -12.93 -9.53 -14.88
CA SER A 95 -11.51 -9.84 -14.88
C SER A 95 -10.87 -9.46 -16.22
N GLY A 96 -9.78 -8.68 -16.17
CA GLY A 96 -9.11 -8.14 -17.36
C GLY A 96 -9.81 -6.96 -18.06
N HIS A 97 -10.99 -6.54 -17.60
CA HIS A 97 -11.62 -5.32 -18.11
C HIS A 97 -10.87 -4.07 -17.62
N PHE A 98 -10.65 -3.98 -16.31
CA PHE A 98 -9.92 -2.88 -15.68
C PHE A 98 -8.41 -3.14 -15.64
N SER A 99 -7.63 -2.06 -15.63
CA SER A 99 -6.19 -2.07 -15.39
C SER A 99 -5.89 -1.24 -14.15
N TRP A 100 -5.26 -1.87 -13.16
CA TRP A 100 -5.12 -1.31 -11.82
C TRP A 100 -3.76 -0.62 -11.64
N VAL A 101 -3.76 0.54 -11.00
CA VAL A 101 -2.55 1.17 -10.45
C VAL A 101 -2.70 1.33 -8.94
N GLY A 102 -2.05 0.45 -8.18
CA GLY A 102 -2.14 0.39 -6.72
C GLY A 102 -1.08 1.23 -5.99
N SER A 103 -1.48 1.79 -4.86
CA SER A 103 -0.61 2.51 -3.90
C SER A 103 0.20 1.55 -3.01
N ASP A 104 0.97 2.08 -2.05
CA ASP A 104 1.91 1.31 -1.22
C ASP A 104 1.25 0.32 -0.25
N SER A 105 -0.03 0.52 0.06
CA SER A 105 -0.86 -0.44 0.79
C SER A 105 -1.01 -1.77 0.04
N TRP A 106 -1.04 -1.75 -1.31
CA TRP A 106 -0.95 -2.95 -2.13
C TRP A 106 0.49 -3.45 -2.18
N GLY A 107 1.41 -2.57 -2.62
CA GLY A 107 2.82 -2.91 -2.75
C GLY A 107 3.05 -4.18 -3.58
N ALA A 108 3.93 -5.06 -3.10
CA ALA A 108 4.24 -6.35 -3.71
C ALA A 108 3.70 -7.54 -2.88
N LYS A 109 2.59 -7.35 -2.15
CA LYS A 109 2.01 -8.35 -1.26
C LYS A 109 1.11 -9.33 -2.01
N MET A 110 1.19 -10.62 -1.67
CA MET A 110 0.32 -11.65 -2.27
C MET A 110 -1.08 -11.70 -1.65
N ALA A 111 -1.25 -11.30 -0.38
CA ALA A 111 -2.53 -11.39 0.33
C ALA A 111 -3.74 -10.75 -0.40
N PRO A 112 -3.63 -9.55 -1.03
CA PRO A 112 -4.74 -8.96 -1.77
C PRO A 112 -5.14 -9.70 -3.05
N VAL A 113 -4.21 -10.44 -3.65
CA VAL A 113 -4.35 -11.03 -4.99
C VAL A 113 -4.49 -12.54 -4.97
N GLN A 114 -4.28 -13.18 -3.82
CA GLN A 114 -4.36 -14.64 -3.67
C GLN A 114 -5.77 -15.15 -3.99
N GLY A 115 -5.86 -16.01 -5.00
CA GLY A 115 -7.11 -16.53 -5.57
C GLY A 115 -7.84 -15.56 -6.51
N LEU A 116 -7.23 -14.41 -6.82
CA LEU A 116 -7.78 -13.33 -7.66
C LEU A 116 -6.76 -12.89 -8.73
N GLU A 117 -5.84 -13.79 -9.08
CA GLU A 117 -4.69 -13.49 -9.92
C GLU A 117 -5.12 -13.00 -11.31
N ASP A 118 -6.18 -13.56 -11.87
CA ASP A 118 -6.71 -13.15 -13.18
C ASP A 118 -7.29 -11.73 -13.17
N ALA A 119 -7.89 -11.31 -12.04
CA ALA A 119 -8.40 -9.94 -11.87
C ALA A 119 -7.27 -8.94 -11.62
N ALA A 120 -6.21 -9.35 -10.93
CA ALA A 120 -5.02 -8.54 -10.64
C ALA A 120 -4.00 -8.51 -11.78
N HIS A 121 -4.14 -9.35 -12.81
CA HIS A 121 -3.16 -9.48 -13.88
C HIS A 121 -2.82 -8.14 -14.54
N GLY A 122 -1.53 -7.83 -14.63
CA GLY A 122 -1.02 -6.60 -15.22
C GLY A 122 -1.15 -5.37 -14.33
N ALA A 123 -1.64 -5.50 -13.10
CA ALA A 123 -1.68 -4.41 -12.12
C ALA A 123 -0.27 -3.85 -11.89
N ILE A 124 -0.16 -2.52 -11.88
CA ILE A 124 1.06 -1.81 -11.55
C ILE A 124 0.92 -1.31 -10.12
N THR A 125 1.88 -1.62 -9.26
CA THR A 125 1.85 -1.18 -7.86
C THR A 125 3.13 -0.44 -7.53
N ILE A 126 3.04 0.45 -6.55
CA ILE A 126 4.20 1.16 -6.02
C ILE A 126 4.50 0.67 -4.62
N LEU A 127 5.76 0.68 -4.23
CA LEU A 127 6.17 0.34 -2.88
C LEU A 127 7.35 1.21 -2.50
N PRO A 128 7.39 1.82 -1.31
CA PRO A 128 8.56 2.53 -0.82
C PRO A 128 9.78 1.63 -0.94
N LYS A 129 10.85 2.17 -1.51
CA LYS A 129 12.11 1.44 -1.72
C LYS A 129 12.62 1.01 -0.36
N ARG A 130 12.74 -0.30 -0.20
CA ARG A 130 13.01 -0.97 1.07
C ARG A 130 14.03 -2.07 0.89
N ALA A 131 14.74 -2.37 1.96
CA ALA A 131 15.58 -3.55 2.05
C ALA A 131 15.22 -4.33 3.31
N SER A 132 15.29 -5.66 3.22
CA SER A 132 15.10 -6.51 4.38
C SER A 132 16.22 -6.24 5.39
N VAL A 133 15.88 -6.22 6.67
CA VAL A 133 16.85 -6.05 7.76
C VAL A 133 17.16 -7.43 8.35
N PRO A 134 18.33 -8.05 8.04
CA PRO A 134 18.59 -9.45 8.42
C PRO A 134 18.59 -9.66 9.94
N GLY A 135 19.10 -8.68 10.69
CA GLY A 135 19.08 -8.75 12.16
C GLY A 135 17.67 -8.75 12.75
N PHE A 136 16.68 -8.18 12.06
CA PHE A 136 15.28 -8.30 12.48
C PHE A 136 14.73 -9.69 12.22
N ASP A 137 15.05 -10.30 11.07
CA ASP A 137 14.63 -11.66 10.74
C ASP A 137 15.15 -12.65 11.78
N GLU A 138 16.45 -12.59 12.08
CA GLU A 138 17.07 -13.42 13.12
C GLU A 138 16.44 -13.20 14.51
N TYR A 139 16.15 -11.95 14.87
CA TYR A 139 15.49 -11.62 16.12
C TYR A 139 14.05 -12.17 16.17
N PHE A 140 13.28 -12.00 15.09
CA PHE A 140 11.86 -12.37 15.05
C PHE A 140 11.67 -13.88 14.98
N THR A 141 12.39 -14.58 14.09
CA THR A 141 12.26 -16.05 13.96
C THR A 141 12.79 -16.82 15.16
N SER A 142 13.71 -16.21 15.94
CA SER A 142 14.18 -16.79 17.21
C SER A 142 13.19 -16.61 18.37
N ARG A 143 12.08 -15.87 18.21
CA ARG A 143 11.09 -15.70 19.29
C ARG A 143 10.33 -17.00 19.55
N SER A 144 10.10 -17.28 20.82
CA SER A 144 9.28 -18.39 21.32
C SER A 144 8.43 -17.92 22.49
N LEU A 145 7.40 -18.70 22.83
CA LEU A 145 6.56 -18.43 24.01
C LEU A 145 7.37 -18.36 25.31
N GLU A 146 8.51 -19.06 25.37
CA GLU A 146 9.38 -19.06 26.54
C GLU A 146 10.19 -17.77 26.67
N ASN A 147 10.68 -17.22 25.55
CA ASN A 147 11.65 -16.12 25.52
C ASN A 147 11.03 -14.74 25.25
N ASN A 148 9.73 -14.66 24.91
CA ASN A 148 9.05 -13.41 24.57
C ASN A 148 7.88 -13.10 25.50
N ARG A 149 8.18 -12.92 26.80
CA ARG A 149 7.16 -12.59 27.81
C ARG A 149 6.79 -11.10 27.87
N ARG A 150 7.56 -10.25 27.20
CA ARG A 150 7.35 -8.79 27.20
C ARG A 150 6.17 -8.35 26.35
N ASN A 151 5.85 -9.11 25.30
CA ASN A 151 4.79 -8.78 24.36
C ASN A 151 3.53 -9.56 24.73
N LEU A 152 2.52 -8.85 25.24
CA LEU A 152 1.26 -9.42 25.70
C LEU A 152 0.45 -10.07 24.57
N TRP A 153 0.59 -9.57 23.34
CA TRP A 153 -0.10 -10.09 22.16
C TRP A 153 0.62 -11.28 21.51
N PHE A 154 1.79 -11.67 22.02
CA PHE A 154 2.56 -12.75 21.40
C PHE A 154 1.88 -14.12 21.51
N HIS A 155 1.06 -14.32 22.54
CA HIS A 155 0.26 -15.54 22.68
C HIS A 155 -0.83 -15.64 21.62
N GLU A 156 -1.56 -14.55 21.38
CA GLU A 156 -2.59 -14.46 20.35
C GLU A 156 -1.99 -14.66 18.95
N PHE A 157 -0.89 -13.95 18.66
CA PHE A 157 -0.12 -14.14 17.43
C PHE A 157 0.30 -15.61 17.24
N TRP A 158 0.78 -16.28 18.28
CA TRP A 158 1.23 -17.67 18.19
C TRP A 158 0.08 -18.64 17.88
N GLU A 159 -1.09 -18.41 18.44
CA GLU A 159 -2.28 -19.22 18.15
C GLU A 159 -2.72 -19.06 16.70
N ASP A 160 -2.74 -17.84 16.19
CA ASP A 160 -3.14 -17.51 14.82
C ASP A 160 -2.12 -18.03 13.78
N ASP A 161 -0.83 -17.68 13.95
CA ASP A 161 0.26 -18.00 13.01
C ASP A 161 0.47 -19.51 12.81
N PHE A 162 0.27 -20.29 13.88
CA PHE A 162 0.39 -21.74 13.84
C PHE A 162 -0.97 -22.46 13.79
N ASN A 163 -2.09 -21.74 13.74
CA ASN A 163 -3.45 -22.29 13.78
C ASN A 163 -3.62 -23.37 14.89
N CYS A 164 -3.34 -22.97 16.13
CA CYS A 164 -3.42 -23.83 17.31
C CYS A 164 -3.91 -23.06 18.55
N ARG A 165 -4.28 -23.78 19.62
CA ARG A 165 -4.66 -23.17 20.91
C ARG A 165 -3.71 -23.53 22.03
N LEU A 166 -3.39 -22.54 22.86
CA LEU A 166 -2.52 -22.68 24.02
C LEU A 166 -3.29 -23.31 25.21
N PRO A 167 -2.64 -24.16 26.03
CA PRO A 167 -3.31 -24.86 27.13
C PRO A 167 -3.90 -23.96 28.23
N HIS A 168 -3.46 -22.69 28.31
CA HIS A 168 -3.78 -21.76 29.39
C HIS A 168 -4.25 -20.38 28.91
N GLY A 169 -4.56 -20.23 27.61
CA GLY A 169 -5.20 -19.02 27.12
C GLY A 169 -6.62 -18.95 27.67
N SER A 170 -6.91 -17.97 28.54
CA SER A 170 -8.28 -17.55 28.82
C SER A 170 -8.91 -17.19 27.49
N ALA A 171 -9.87 -17.98 27.02
CA ALA A 171 -10.59 -17.73 25.76
C ALA A 171 -11.08 -16.29 25.71
N PRO A 172 -10.85 -15.56 24.60
CA PRO A 172 -11.69 -14.42 24.31
C PRO A 172 -12.11 -14.39 22.83
N HIS A 173 -13.42 -14.28 22.64
CA HIS A 173 -14.08 -13.84 21.41
C HIS A 173 -13.94 -14.73 20.18
N GLY A 174 -15.07 -15.37 19.85
CA GLY A 174 -15.30 -16.03 18.58
C GLY A 174 -14.70 -17.43 18.55
N ASP A 175 -15.51 -18.42 18.94
CA ASP A 175 -15.33 -19.74 18.38
C ASP A 175 -15.19 -19.58 16.85
N PRO A 176 -14.15 -20.14 16.22
CA PRO A 176 -14.23 -20.37 14.79
C PRO A 176 -15.50 -21.18 14.57
N GLU A 177 -16.34 -20.75 13.63
CA GLU A 177 -17.38 -21.61 13.02
C GLU A 177 -16.68 -22.80 12.30
N GLY A 178 -15.96 -23.62 13.07
CA GLY A 178 -15.51 -24.94 12.67
C GLY A 178 -16.67 -25.88 12.90
N ALA A 179 -16.94 -26.71 11.90
CA ALA A 179 -18.00 -27.70 11.93
C ALA A 179 -18.00 -28.50 13.26
N PRO A 180 -19.16 -28.87 13.82
CA PRO A 180 -19.23 -29.66 15.04
C PRO A 180 -18.44 -30.97 14.86
N GLY A 181 -17.32 -31.13 15.57
CA GLY A 181 -16.57 -32.39 15.62
C GLY A 181 -15.08 -32.36 15.23
N THR A 182 -14.51 -31.24 14.80
CA THR A 182 -13.05 -31.16 14.57
C THR A 182 -12.28 -30.79 15.86
N PRO A 183 -11.35 -31.63 16.34
CA PRO A 183 -10.56 -31.30 17.52
C PRO A 183 -9.60 -30.15 17.21
N VAL A 184 -9.69 -29.07 18.00
CA VAL A 184 -8.79 -27.92 17.88
C VAL A 184 -7.36 -28.35 18.19
N ARG A 185 -6.43 -28.08 17.26
CA ARG A 185 -5.01 -28.41 17.41
C ARG A 185 -4.43 -27.68 18.62
N LYS A 186 -3.81 -28.41 19.54
CA LYS A 186 -3.11 -27.80 20.69
C LYS A 186 -1.71 -27.35 20.28
N CYS A 187 -1.32 -26.16 20.70
CA CYS A 187 0.06 -25.69 20.53
C CYS A 187 1.00 -26.49 21.45
N THR A 188 2.16 -26.86 20.93
CA THR A 188 3.19 -27.63 21.66
C THR A 188 4.22 -26.73 22.33
N GLY A 189 4.34 -25.47 21.90
CA GLY A 189 5.39 -24.52 22.30
C GLY A 189 6.73 -24.79 21.61
N ARG A 190 6.83 -25.82 20.78
CA ARG A 190 8.04 -26.19 20.02
C ARG A 190 8.01 -25.71 18.57
N GLU A 191 6.91 -25.10 18.16
CA GLU A 191 6.78 -24.49 16.85
C GLU A 191 7.85 -23.39 16.65
N ARG A 192 8.23 -23.14 15.40
CA ARG A 192 9.23 -22.14 15.01
C ARG A 192 8.74 -21.34 13.81
N ILE A 193 8.77 -20.02 13.96
CA ILE A 193 8.38 -19.06 12.93
C ILE A 193 9.32 -19.21 11.74
N GLY A 194 8.77 -19.30 10.53
CA GLY A 194 9.54 -19.50 9.29
C GLY A 194 9.91 -20.95 8.99
N ARG A 195 9.76 -21.87 9.96
CA ARG A 195 9.91 -23.32 9.73
C ARG A 195 8.56 -24.02 9.70
N ASP A 196 7.74 -23.78 10.72
CA ASP A 196 6.43 -24.43 10.88
C ASP A 196 5.27 -23.48 10.50
N SER A 197 5.56 -22.21 10.27
CA SER A 197 4.66 -21.19 9.72
C SER A 197 5.38 -20.38 8.64
N PRO A 198 4.68 -19.88 7.61
CA PRO A 198 5.28 -19.03 6.59
C PRO A 198 5.75 -17.70 7.21
N TYR A 199 6.94 -17.24 6.83
CA TYR A 199 7.47 -15.96 7.29
C TYR A 199 8.01 -15.15 6.11
N GLU A 200 7.49 -13.93 5.97
CA GLU A 200 8.02 -12.89 5.10
C GLU A 200 8.12 -11.60 5.93
N GLN A 201 9.27 -10.93 5.90
CA GLN A 201 9.44 -9.68 6.63
C GLN A 201 8.49 -8.62 6.07
N GLU A 202 7.62 -8.07 6.92
CA GLU A 202 6.79 -6.94 6.51
C GLU A 202 7.70 -5.76 6.18
N GLY A 203 7.75 -5.36 4.93
CA GLY A 203 8.83 -4.45 4.53
C GLY A 203 8.60 -2.97 4.88
N LYS A 204 7.71 -2.68 5.83
CA LYS A 204 7.76 -1.41 6.57
C LYS A 204 8.67 -1.46 7.80
N VAL A 205 9.20 -2.64 8.15
CA VAL A 205 10.10 -2.87 9.31
C VAL A 205 11.31 -1.93 9.28
N GLN A 206 11.96 -1.75 8.14
CA GLN A 206 13.10 -0.83 8.01
C GLN A 206 12.74 0.59 8.49
N PHE A 207 11.60 1.13 8.03
CA PHE A 207 11.18 2.49 8.38
C PHE A 207 10.87 2.62 9.88
N VAL A 208 10.34 1.58 10.51
CA VAL A 208 10.09 1.55 11.96
C VAL A 208 11.41 1.58 12.74
N ILE A 209 12.40 0.78 12.34
CA ILE A 209 13.72 0.77 12.98
C ILE A 209 14.40 2.13 12.78
N ASP A 210 14.39 2.66 11.56
CA ASP A 210 15.01 3.94 11.23
C ASP A 210 14.33 5.11 11.98
N ALA A 211 13.02 5.06 12.22
CA ALA A 211 12.32 6.05 13.03
C ALA A 211 12.77 6.04 14.49
N VAL A 212 12.94 4.86 15.09
CA VAL A 212 13.47 4.72 16.46
C VAL A 212 14.92 5.22 16.52
N LEU A 213 15.74 4.91 15.51
CA LEU A 213 17.11 5.40 15.41
C LEU A 213 17.16 6.92 15.23
N ALA A 214 16.26 7.53 14.46
CA ALA A 214 16.18 8.98 14.32
C ALA A 214 15.91 9.67 15.66
N MET A 215 15.01 9.11 16.48
CA MET A 215 14.77 9.58 17.85
C MET A 215 16.02 9.41 18.72
N ALA A 216 16.69 8.26 18.65
CA ALA A 216 17.90 7.99 19.43
C ALA A 216 19.05 8.94 19.06
N HIS A 217 19.27 9.19 17.76
CA HIS A 217 20.26 10.15 17.27
C HIS A 217 19.90 11.59 17.70
N GLY A 218 18.63 11.97 17.65
CA GLY A 218 18.15 13.26 18.13
C GLY A 218 18.42 13.47 19.62
N LEU A 219 18.09 12.47 20.45
CA LEU A 219 18.40 12.47 21.88
C LEU A 219 19.89 12.50 22.17
N HIS A 220 20.69 11.73 21.43
CA HIS A 220 22.15 11.70 21.57
C HIS A 220 22.78 13.06 21.24
N SER A 221 22.32 13.72 20.17
CA SER A 221 22.75 15.07 19.80
C SER A 221 22.39 16.08 20.89
N MET A 222 21.16 16.03 21.41
CA MET A 222 20.71 16.91 22.48
C MET A 222 21.49 16.69 23.78
N LEU A 223 21.81 15.42 24.09
CA LEU A 223 22.62 15.06 25.26
C LEU A 223 24.04 15.62 25.17
N GLY A 224 24.67 15.52 24.00
CA GLY A 224 26.02 16.07 23.78
C GLY A 224 26.09 17.59 23.95
N GLU A 225 25.01 18.31 23.60
CA GLU A 225 24.90 19.75 23.79
C GLU A 225 24.57 20.14 25.23
N ALA A 226 23.62 19.46 25.86
CA ALA A 226 23.12 19.81 27.19
C ALA A 226 23.96 19.27 28.34
N CYS A 227 24.65 18.14 28.14
CA CYS A 227 25.36 17.39 29.18
C CYS A 227 26.78 16.97 28.70
N PRO A 228 27.72 17.91 28.52
CA PRO A 228 29.06 17.64 27.99
C PRO A 228 29.92 16.70 28.87
N GLY A 229 29.54 16.48 30.14
CA GLY A 229 30.20 15.54 31.05
C GLY A 229 29.85 14.06 30.82
N GLY A 230 28.96 13.76 29.87
CA GLY A 230 28.46 12.42 29.62
C GLY A 230 27.36 12.00 30.60
N GLY A 231 26.46 11.14 30.14
CA GLY A 231 25.29 10.69 30.92
C GLY A 231 24.19 11.74 31.04
N LEU A 232 23.06 11.33 31.62
CA LEU A 232 21.88 12.18 31.80
C LEU A 232 22.14 13.23 32.90
N CYS A 233 21.85 14.50 32.61
CA CYS A 233 21.98 15.61 33.55
C CYS A 233 20.63 16.32 33.78
N ALA A 234 20.56 17.22 34.77
CA ALA A 234 19.34 17.93 35.15
C ALA A 234 18.70 18.74 34.00
N HIS A 235 19.45 19.12 32.96
CA HIS A 235 18.93 19.80 31.77
C HIS A 235 18.16 18.88 30.80
N MET A 236 18.19 17.57 31.03
CA MET A 236 17.57 16.53 30.20
C MET A 236 16.54 15.71 30.99
N ASP A 237 16.19 16.12 32.23
CA ASP A 237 15.24 15.42 33.09
C ASP A 237 14.15 16.39 33.63
N PRO A 238 13.00 16.52 32.93
CA PRO A 238 12.67 15.90 31.64
C PRO A 238 13.28 16.65 30.43
N PRO A 239 13.43 15.99 29.27
CA PRO A 239 13.94 16.65 28.08
C PRO A 239 12.92 17.64 27.50
N ASP A 240 13.37 18.82 27.08
CA ASP A 240 12.54 19.79 26.35
C ASP A 240 12.19 19.26 24.96
N GLY A 241 10.91 18.93 24.73
CA GLY A 241 10.41 18.41 23.48
C GLY A 241 10.62 19.33 22.26
N ARG A 242 10.63 20.66 22.43
CA ARG A 242 10.86 21.60 21.31
C ARG A 242 12.33 21.59 20.88
N ARG A 243 13.23 21.51 21.85
CA ARG A 243 14.66 21.31 21.58
C ARG A 243 14.89 19.96 20.92
N LEU A 244 14.30 18.90 21.47
CA LEU A 244 14.40 17.56 20.90
C LEU A 244 13.93 17.51 19.45
N LEU A 245 12.78 18.11 19.11
CA LEU A 245 12.30 18.21 17.72
C LEU A 245 13.31 18.90 16.80
N THR A 246 13.98 19.94 17.29
CA THR A 246 15.03 20.65 16.53
C THR A 246 16.23 19.74 16.24
N HIS A 247 16.64 18.91 17.21
CA HIS A 247 17.69 17.92 17.00
C HIS A 247 17.25 16.81 16.04
N ILE A 248 16.02 16.29 16.19
CA ILE A 248 15.46 15.26 15.30
C ILE A 248 15.43 15.75 13.85
N ARG A 249 14.99 16.98 13.60
CA ARG A 249 14.95 17.55 12.23
C ARG A 249 16.33 17.68 11.57
N ARG A 250 17.41 17.69 12.36
CA ARG A 250 18.80 17.83 11.88
C ARG A 250 19.56 16.51 11.80
N VAL A 251 18.94 15.37 12.16
CA VAL A 251 19.65 14.09 12.09
C VAL A 251 20.00 13.73 10.66
N ALA A 252 21.21 13.23 10.48
CA ALA A 252 21.67 12.63 9.24
C ALA A 252 22.53 11.42 9.63
N PHE A 253 22.06 10.22 9.32
CA PHE A 253 22.75 8.98 9.66
C PHE A 253 22.49 7.91 8.62
N ASN A 254 23.29 6.84 8.66
CA ASN A 254 23.07 5.68 7.81
C ASN A 254 22.08 4.74 8.51
N GLY A 255 20.94 4.49 7.88
CA GLY A 255 19.86 3.67 8.43
C GLY A 255 20.22 2.20 8.57
N SER A 256 19.30 1.44 9.17
CA SER A 256 19.43 0.01 9.45
C SER A 256 19.70 -0.86 8.22
N ALA A 257 19.26 -0.43 7.04
CA ALA A 257 19.52 -1.11 5.77
C ALA A 257 20.58 -0.43 4.89
N GLY A 258 21.41 0.45 5.48
CA GLY A 258 22.49 1.14 4.75
C GLY A 258 22.02 2.27 3.83
N THR A 259 20.76 2.70 3.95
CA THR A 259 20.23 3.87 3.24
C THR A 259 20.31 5.12 4.12
N PRO A 260 20.73 6.27 3.58
CA PRO A 260 20.77 7.51 4.37
C PRO A 260 19.37 7.93 4.79
N VAL A 261 19.26 8.35 6.05
CA VAL A 261 18.06 8.90 6.70
C VAL A 261 18.34 10.36 7.04
N SER A 262 17.46 11.24 6.55
CA SER A 262 17.51 12.68 6.75
C SER A 262 16.13 13.29 6.49
N PHE A 263 15.88 14.49 6.99
CA PHE A 263 14.61 15.19 6.82
C PHE A 263 14.78 16.50 6.03
N ASN A 264 13.76 16.85 5.24
CA ASN A 264 13.67 18.16 4.58
C ASN A 264 13.11 19.23 5.54
N GLU A 265 12.87 20.44 5.03
CA GLU A 265 12.34 21.57 5.80
C GLU A 265 10.96 21.31 6.44
N ASN A 266 10.14 20.47 5.81
CA ASN A 266 8.83 20.05 6.31
C ASN A 266 8.94 18.93 7.36
N GLY A 267 10.09 18.27 7.47
CA GLY A 267 10.29 17.10 8.32
C GLY A 267 10.08 15.76 7.59
N ASP A 268 9.99 15.75 6.26
CA ASP A 268 9.77 14.53 5.47
C ASP A 268 11.09 13.92 5.00
N ALA A 269 11.13 12.59 4.96
CA ALA A 269 12.21 11.86 4.31
C ALA A 269 12.07 11.89 2.78
N PRO A 270 13.17 11.85 2.00
CA PRO A 270 13.10 11.85 0.55
C PRO A 270 12.38 10.59 0.02
N GLY A 271 11.34 10.79 -0.78
CA GLY A 271 10.54 9.72 -1.38
C GLY A 271 11.32 8.90 -2.40
N ARG A 272 11.36 7.58 -2.19
CA ARG A 272 11.97 6.59 -3.09
C ARG A 272 11.01 5.41 -3.20
N TYR A 273 10.69 4.99 -4.41
CA TYR A 273 9.74 3.90 -4.65
C TYR A 273 10.29 2.91 -5.68
N ASP A 274 10.01 1.63 -5.47
CA ASP A 274 10.10 0.61 -6.50
C ASP A 274 8.71 0.43 -7.14
N ILE A 275 8.69 0.19 -8.44
CA ILE A 275 7.48 -0.02 -9.24
C ILE A 275 7.43 -1.49 -9.61
N PHE A 276 6.32 -2.14 -9.28
CA PHE A 276 6.10 -3.55 -9.57
C PHE A 276 4.96 -3.73 -10.57
N GLN A 277 5.03 -4.80 -11.34
CA GLN A 277 3.91 -5.31 -12.11
C GLN A 277 3.56 -6.70 -11.60
N PHE A 278 2.28 -6.92 -11.31
CA PHE A 278 1.79 -8.27 -11.05
C PHE A 278 1.67 -9.04 -12.36
N GLN A 279 2.48 -10.10 -12.49
CA GLN A 279 2.46 -11.00 -13.64
C GLN A 279 1.94 -12.35 -13.15
N GLY A 280 0.72 -12.69 -13.52
CA GLY A 280 0.03 -13.90 -13.11
C GLY A 280 -1.17 -14.23 -13.97
N GLY A 281 -1.65 -15.46 -13.90
CA GLY A 281 -2.83 -15.96 -14.60
C GLY A 281 -2.97 -17.48 -14.41
N ASN A 282 -4.20 -17.99 -14.48
CA ASN A 282 -4.50 -19.41 -14.27
C ASN A 282 -4.04 -19.93 -12.88
N GLY A 283 -4.27 -19.14 -11.81
CA GLY A 283 -4.01 -19.56 -10.43
C GLY A 283 -2.54 -19.49 -9.97
N THR A 284 -1.65 -18.85 -10.74
CA THR A 284 -0.28 -18.56 -10.32
C THR A 284 0.08 -17.11 -10.64
N GLY A 285 0.91 -16.47 -9.81
CA GLY A 285 1.35 -15.10 -10.08
C GLY A 285 2.45 -14.62 -9.15
N ALA A 286 3.20 -13.63 -9.62
CA ALA A 286 4.28 -13.00 -8.86
C ALA A 286 4.45 -11.54 -9.27
N TYR A 287 4.93 -10.72 -8.34
CA TYR A 287 5.35 -9.35 -8.63
C TYR A 287 6.74 -9.35 -9.25
N ARG A 288 6.90 -8.59 -10.33
CA ARG A 288 8.19 -8.29 -10.93
C ARG A 288 8.49 -6.80 -10.83
N ALA A 289 9.70 -6.45 -10.43
CA ALA A 289 10.15 -5.08 -10.47
C ALA A 289 10.25 -4.63 -11.93
N VAL A 290 9.57 -3.54 -12.27
CA VAL A 290 9.52 -2.96 -13.62
C VAL A 290 10.06 -1.55 -13.69
N GLY A 291 10.42 -0.95 -12.55
CA GLY A 291 10.99 0.38 -12.50
C GLY A 291 11.20 0.90 -11.10
N GLN A 292 11.64 2.14 -11.01
CA GLN A 292 11.85 2.87 -9.76
C GLN A 292 11.45 4.34 -9.94
N TRP A 293 11.05 4.98 -8.85
CA TRP A 293 10.86 6.41 -8.76
C TRP A 293 11.81 6.99 -7.73
N VAL A 294 12.81 7.74 -8.18
CA VAL A 294 13.77 8.47 -7.34
C VAL A 294 13.98 9.84 -7.99
N GLN A 295 13.27 10.86 -7.49
CA GLN A 295 13.22 12.20 -8.10
C GLN A 295 12.76 12.23 -9.59
N GLY A 296 12.23 11.11 -10.08
CA GLY A 296 11.87 10.89 -11.48
C GLY A 296 11.53 9.42 -11.70
N LEU A 297 10.68 9.14 -12.70
CA LEU A 297 10.29 7.77 -13.03
C LEU A 297 11.29 7.15 -14.01
N HIS A 298 11.82 5.98 -13.65
CA HIS A 298 12.69 5.18 -14.50
C HIS A 298 12.12 3.77 -14.62
N LEU A 299 11.63 3.39 -15.80
CA LEU A 299 11.10 2.05 -16.07
C LEU A 299 12.16 1.19 -16.77
N GLN A 300 12.35 -0.04 -16.30
CA GLN A 300 13.36 -0.97 -16.81
C GLN A 300 12.89 -1.75 -18.04
N VAL A 301 11.58 -1.84 -18.25
CA VAL A 301 10.96 -2.50 -19.39
C VAL A 301 9.99 -1.50 -20.00
N GLY A 302 9.97 -1.39 -21.34
CA GLY A 302 8.87 -0.71 -22.01
C GLY A 302 7.60 -1.42 -21.58
N LEU A 303 6.78 -0.77 -20.73
CA LEU A 303 5.50 -1.27 -20.29
C LEU A 303 4.68 -1.49 -21.56
N GLY A 304 4.74 -2.72 -22.09
CA GLY A 304 3.90 -3.09 -23.22
C GLY A 304 2.46 -2.84 -22.79
N PRO A 305 1.62 -2.25 -23.64
CA PRO A 305 0.22 -2.11 -23.31
C PRO A 305 -0.29 -3.50 -22.88
N PRO A 306 -1.06 -3.62 -21.80
CA PRO A 306 -1.64 -4.91 -21.43
C PRO A 306 -2.33 -5.45 -22.67
N SER A 307 -1.85 -6.58 -23.17
CA SER A 307 -2.39 -7.18 -24.38
C SER A 307 -3.86 -7.49 -24.09
N PRO A 308 -4.81 -6.90 -24.83
CA PRO A 308 -6.21 -7.25 -24.65
C PRO A 308 -6.37 -8.74 -24.96
N PRO A 309 -7.17 -9.49 -24.18
CA PRO A 309 -7.53 -10.84 -24.58
C PRO A 309 -8.13 -10.79 -25.99
N ARG A 310 -7.76 -11.76 -26.84
CA ARG A 310 -8.22 -11.87 -28.23
C ARG A 310 -9.76 -11.85 -28.26
N ALA A 311 -10.34 -10.68 -28.56
CA ALA A 311 -11.71 -10.59 -29.00
C ALA A 311 -11.79 -11.24 -30.38
N GLN A 312 -12.55 -12.32 -30.49
CA GLN A 312 -12.95 -12.84 -31.79
C GLN A 312 -13.84 -11.79 -32.49
N GLY A 313 -13.30 -11.16 -33.53
CA GLY A 313 -14.06 -10.58 -34.64
C GLY A 313 -14.55 -9.13 -34.52
N ARG A 314 -13.76 -8.18 -35.04
CA ARG A 314 -14.11 -7.25 -36.16
C ARG A 314 -13.00 -6.18 -36.36
N PRO A 315 -12.74 -5.72 -37.60
CA PRO A 315 -11.66 -4.78 -37.91
C PRO A 315 -12.04 -3.31 -37.59
N PRO A 316 -11.08 -2.36 -37.62
CA PRO A 316 -11.25 -1.04 -37.02
C PRO A 316 -11.97 -0.05 -37.95
N GLY A 317 -12.99 0.61 -37.42
CA GLY A 317 -13.57 1.82 -38.00
C GLY A 317 -12.99 3.06 -37.34
N SER A 318 -12.34 3.91 -38.13
CA SER A 318 -11.86 5.23 -37.72
C SER A 318 -13.00 6.10 -37.19
N ALA A 319 -12.81 6.78 -36.06
CA ALA A 319 -13.60 7.96 -35.72
C ALA A 319 -12.68 9.18 -35.67
N ARG A 320 -12.69 9.94 -36.77
CA ARG A 320 -12.23 11.35 -36.79
C ARG A 320 -13.25 12.20 -36.01
N GLY A 321 -12.76 13.32 -35.47
CA GLY A 321 -13.44 14.19 -34.52
C GLY A 321 -14.90 14.51 -34.80
N ILE A 322 -15.66 14.55 -33.71
CA ILE A 322 -17.00 15.12 -33.62
C ILE A 322 -16.85 16.39 -32.73
N PRO A 323 -17.56 17.50 -33.02
CA PRO A 323 -17.31 18.79 -32.37
C PRO A 323 -17.73 18.79 -30.90
N VAL A 324 -16.96 19.51 -30.10
CA VAL A 324 -17.13 19.73 -28.65
C VAL A 324 -18.48 20.39 -28.37
N ALA A 325 -19.34 19.72 -27.62
CA ALA A 325 -20.41 20.38 -26.88
C ALA A 325 -19.87 20.73 -25.49
N ASN A 326 -19.97 22.00 -25.09
CA ASN A 326 -19.52 22.50 -23.79
C ASN A 326 -20.30 21.82 -22.66
N TRP A 327 -19.69 20.83 -22.02
CA TRP A 327 -20.12 20.33 -20.72
C TRP A 327 -19.17 20.88 -19.66
N GLY A 328 -19.70 21.59 -18.66
CA GLY A 328 -18.97 21.95 -17.46
C GLY A 328 -19.39 21.03 -16.31
N TYR A 329 -18.56 20.95 -15.27
CA TYR A 329 -18.94 20.28 -14.02
C TYR A 329 -19.05 21.30 -12.89
N TRP A 330 -19.88 20.96 -11.90
CA TRP A 330 -20.15 21.79 -10.74
C TRP A 330 -19.25 21.39 -9.58
N VAL A 331 -18.64 22.39 -8.93
CA VAL A 331 -18.04 22.25 -7.60
C VAL A 331 -18.71 23.30 -6.71
N GLY A 332 -19.63 22.86 -5.85
CA GLY A 332 -20.57 23.77 -5.19
C GLY A 332 -21.49 24.46 -6.21
N ASP A 333 -21.74 25.77 -6.03
CA ASP A 333 -22.58 26.59 -6.93
C ASP A 333 -21.81 27.24 -8.10
N VAL A 334 -20.63 26.71 -8.45
CA VAL A 334 -19.78 27.27 -9.51
C VAL A 334 -19.58 26.27 -10.64
N LEU A 335 -19.94 26.69 -11.86
CA LEU A 335 -19.77 25.93 -13.11
C LEU A 335 -18.37 26.19 -13.70
N PHE A 336 -17.58 25.13 -13.87
CA PHE A 336 -16.26 25.21 -14.49
C PHE A 336 -16.27 24.55 -15.89
N PRO A 337 -15.73 25.21 -16.94
CA PRO A 337 -15.63 24.62 -18.27
C PRO A 337 -14.54 23.54 -18.35
N LEU A 338 -14.84 22.43 -19.04
CA LEU A 338 -13.88 21.38 -19.38
C LEU A 338 -13.03 21.80 -20.59
N GLU A 339 -11.89 22.44 -20.38
CA GLU A 339 -10.87 22.48 -21.43
C GLU A 339 -10.07 21.17 -21.42
N GLY A 340 -10.20 20.38 -22.50
CA GLY A 340 -9.22 19.35 -22.85
C GLY A 340 -9.52 17.89 -22.48
N CYS A 341 -10.75 17.53 -22.11
CA CYS A 341 -11.14 16.11 -21.98
C CYS A 341 -11.96 15.65 -23.21
N PRO A 342 -11.66 14.49 -23.80
CA PRO A 342 -12.35 13.96 -24.98
C PRO A 342 -13.77 13.46 -24.70
#